data_AF-A0A352CSS1-F1
#
_entry.id   AF-A0A352CSS1-F1
#
_cell.length_a   1.000
_cell.length_b   1.000
_cell.length_c   1.000
_cell.angle_alpha   90.00
_cell.angle_beta   90.00
_cell.angle_gamma   90.00
#
_symmetry.space_group_name_H-M   'P 1'
#
loop_
_entity.id
_entity.type
_entity.pdbx_description
1 polymer ?
#
loop_
_entity_poly.entity_id
_entity_poly.type
_entity_poly.pdbx_seq_one_letter_code
_entity_poly.pdbx_strand_id
1 'polypeptide(L)'
;VIGYRLKGYERYLVQQNRDRWQGRFRIFAFIPTLITRNEETELRNSGVHIRVSIESSPMGLYKSLAFEIFKRRTSVLLALDGNSAGANMIQEARNAKYECRIYVSMHSRSLKTKAESLEGYVTLFADEKEVLPRILRDIGHLGL
;
A
#
# COMPACT_ATOMS: atom_id res chain seq x y z
N VAL A 1 2.39 -0.61 3.61
CA VAL A 1 2.00 -2.03 3.83
C VAL A 1 2.11 -2.74 2.50
N ILE A 2 2.54 -3.99 2.49
CA ILE A 2 2.79 -4.76 1.26
C ILE A 2 2.14 -6.15 1.32
N GLY A 3 1.94 -6.78 0.16
CA GLY A 3 1.50 -8.17 0.07
C GLY A 3 2.57 -9.15 0.56
N TYR A 4 2.13 -10.26 1.16
CA TYR A 4 3.03 -11.18 1.88
C TYR A 4 3.86 -12.12 0.99
N ARG A 5 3.53 -12.24 -0.30
CA ARG A 5 4.26 -13.15 -1.19
C ARG A 5 5.64 -12.61 -1.59
N LEU A 6 5.88 -11.30 -1.50
CA LEU A 6 7.17 -10.66 -1.76
C LEU A 6 7.83 -11.08 -3.10
N LYS A 7 7.05 -11.21 -4.18
CA LYS A 7 7.55 -11.69 -5.48
C LYS A 7 7.78 -10.58 -6.53
N GLY A 8 7.30 -9.36 -6.28
CA GLY A 8 7.38 -8.24 -7.23
C GLY A 8 7.94 -6.97 -6.61
N TYR A 9 7.27 -5.85 -6.87
CA TYR A 9 7.66 -4.52 -6.37
C TYR A 9 7.81 -4.48 -4.84
N GLU A 10 7.08 -5.33 -4.11
CA GLU A 10 7.21 -5.45 -2.66
C GLU A 10 8.63 -5.85 -2.24
N ARG A 11 9.24 -6.81 -2.95
CA ARG A 11 10.60 -7.27 -2.66
C ARG A 11 11.62 -6.18 -2.96
N TYR A 12 11.44 -5.49 -4.09
CA TYR A 12 12.30 -4.37 -4.46
C TYR A 12 12.24 -3.26 -3.41
N LEU A 13 11.03 -2.88 -2.95
CA LEU A 13 10.85 -1.87 -1.91
C LEU A 13 11.56 -2.26 -0.60
N VAL A 14 11.44 -3.52 -0.17
CA VAL A 14 12.09 -4.03 1.03
C VAL A 14 13.61 -3.96 0.91
N GLN A 15 14.16 -4.39 -0.24
CA GLN A 15 15.60 -4.32 -0.52
C GLN A 15 16.10 -2.87 -0.54
N GLN A 16 15.44 -1.97 -1.28
CA GLN A 16 15.85 -0.56 -1.33
C GLN A 16 15.82 0.10 0.05
N ASN A 17 14.75 -0.13 0.83
CA ASN A 17 14.64 0.42 2.17
C ASN A 17 15.80 -0.06 3.08
N ARG A 18 16.17 -1.33 3.00
CA ARG A 18 17.29 -1.88 3.78
C ARG A 18 18.64 -1.38 3.29
N ASP A 19 18.91 -1.53 1.99
CA ASP A 19 20.25 -1.42 1.44
C ASP A 19 20.65 0.03 1.15
N ARG A 20 19.70 0.88 0.73
CA ARG A 20 19.96 2.30 0.43
C ARG A 20 19.52 3.25 1.53
N TRP A 21 18.39 2.95 2.17
CA TRP A 21 17.76 3.87 3.13
C TRP A 21 17.94 3.45 4.59
N GLN A 22 18.79 2.45 4.87
CA GLN A 22 19.14 2.02 6.22
C GLN A 22 17.93 1.72 7.13
N GLY A 23 16.85 1.21 6.54
CA GLY A 23 15.61 0.89 7.26
C GLY A 23 14.86 2.11 7.78
N ARG A 24 14.96 3.28 7.11
CA ARG A 24 14.35 4.56 7.52
C ARG A 24 12.85 4.47 7.83
N PHE A 25 12.14 3.51 7.24
CA PHE A 25 10.75 3.22 7.59
C PHE A 25 10.49 1.74 7.80
N ARG A 26 9.48 1.44 8.62
CA ARG A 26 9.04 0.07 8.89
C ARG A 26 8.12 -0.42 7.78
N ILE A 27 8.42 -1.61 7.26
CA ILE A 27 7.59 -2.27 6.26
C ILE A 27 6.84 -3.41 6.94
N PHE A 28 5.51 -3.42 6.79
CA PHE A 28 4.65 -4.48 7.30
C PHE A 28 4.08 -5.32 6.15
N ALA A 29 4.22 -6.63 6.24
CA ALA A 29 3.49 -7.60 5.41
C ALA A 29 2.25 -8.09 6.18
N PHE A 30 1.09 -7.98 5.54
CA PHE A 30 -0.15 -8.57 6.06
C PHE A 30 -0.30 -9.98 5.52
N ILE A 31 -0.48 -10.96 6.41
CA ILE A 31 -0.51 -12.39 6.05
C ILE A 31 -1.82 -13.04 6.49
N PRO A 32 -2.33 -14.05 5.77
CA PRO A 32 -3.44 -14.87 6.27
C PRO A 32 -3.00 -15.73 7.47
N THR A 33 -3.96 -16.24 8.25
CA THR A 33 -3.67 -17.16 9.36
C THR A 33 -3.10 -18.49 8.89
N LEU A 34 -3.46 -18.92 7.67
CA LEU A 34 -2.93 -20.14 7.05
C LEU A 34 -1.95 -19.78 5.92
N ILE A 35 -0.70 -20.16 6.13
CA ILE A 35 0.38 -20.06 5.16
C ILE A 35 1.12 -21.40 5.06
N THR A 36 1.80 -21.63 3.96
CA THR A 36 2.68 -22.78 3.78
C THR A 36 3.99 -22.60 4.54
N ARG A 37 4.70 -23.70 4.83
CA ARG A 37 6.05 -23.65 5.44
C ARG A 37 7.06 -22.87 4.60
N ASN A 38 6.93 -22.92 3.27
CA ASN A 38 7.79 -22.16 2.37
C ASN A 38 7.54 -20.65 2.51
N GLU A 39 6.26 -20.23 2.49
CA GLU A 39 5.89 -18.83 2.73
C GLU A 39 6.35 -18.35 4.12
N GLU A 40 6.22 -19.18 5.15
CA GLU A 40 6.70 -18.86 6.49
C GLU A 40 8.22 -18.60 6.49
N THR A 41 8.99 -19.47 5.84
CA THR A 41 10.45 -19.36 5.74
C THR A 41 10.85 -18.09 4.98
N GLU A 42 10.20 -17.82 3.85
CA GLU A 42 10.41 -16.59 3.06
C GLU A 42 10.12 -15.34 3.88
N LEU A 43 9.01 -15.32 4.63
CA LEU A 43 8.62 -14.19 5.48
C LEU A 43 9.61 -13.96 6.62
N ARG A 44 10.06 -15.01 7.31
CA ARG A 44 11.07 -14.90 8.38
C ARG A 44 12.39 -14.31 7.87
N ASN A 45 12.77 -14.65 6.64
CA ASN A 45 14.00 -14.17 6.01
C ASN A 45 13.86 -12.80 5.32
N SER A 46 12.65 -12.28 5.18
CA SER A 46 12.40 -11.05 4.42
C SER A 46 12.81 -9.76 5.14
N GLY A 47 12.95 -9.79 6.47
CA GLY A 47 13.22 -8.60 7.27
C GLY A 47 12.03 -7.63 7.41
N VAL A 48 10.83 -8.03 6.97
CA VAL A 48 9.62 -7.22 7.15
C VAL A 48 8.94 -7.55 8.49
N HIS A 49 8.21 -6.59 9.04
CA HIS A 49 7.33 -6.85 10.17
C HIS A 49 6.08 -7.59 9.71
N ILE A 50 5.56 -8.49 10.55
CA ILE A 50 4.40 -9.33 10.21
C ILE A 50 3.14 -8.84 10.93
N ARG A 51 2.04 -8.73 10.20
CA ARG A 51 0.69 -8.59 10.74
C ARG A 51 -0.16 -9.76 10.26
N VAL A 52 -0.60 -10.59 11.21
CA VAL A 52 -1.48 -11.72 10.93
C VAL A 52 -2.91 -11.20 10.87
N SER A 53 -3.59 -11.43 9.75
CA SER A 53 -5.02 -11.17 9.58
C SER A 53 -5.85 -12.24 10.29
N ILE A 54 -7.13 -11.98 10.53
CA ILE A 54 -8.10 -13.02 10.93
C ILE A 54 -8.50 -13.94 9.78
N GLU A 55 -8.22 -13.51 8.54
CA GLU A 55 -8.57 -14.26 7.33
C GLU A 55 -7.65 -15.47 7.15
N SER A 56 -8.24 -16.62 6.89
CA SER A 56 -7.48 -17.85 6.60
C SER A 56 -6.97 -17.93 5.17
N SER A 57 -7.48 -17.10 4.26
CA SER A 57 -7.10 -17.13 2.84
C SER A 57 -6.58 -15.78 2.33
N PRO A 58 -5.73 -15.78 1.29
CA PRO A 58 -5.29 -14.55 0.64
C PRO A 58 -6.42 -13.72 0.03
N MET A 59 -7.53 -14.35 -0.34
CA MET A 59 -8.66 -13.66 -1.00
C MET A 59 -9.36 -12.67 -0.07
N GLY A 60 -9.46 -12.97 1.22
CA GLY A 60 -10.09 -12.06 2.21
C GLY A 60 -9.17 -10.95 2.70
N LEU A 61 -7.86 -11.14 2.53
CA LEU A 61 -6.82 -10.33 3.17
C LEU A 61 -6.94 -8.83 2.89
N TYR A 62 -7.31 -8.44 1.67
CA TYR A 62 -7.41 -7.03 1.30
C TYR A 62 -8.52 -6.30 2.08
N LYS A 63 -9.62 -6.97 2.44
CA LYS A 63 -10.70 -6.38 3.22
C LYS A 63 -10.25 -6.12 4.66
N SER A 64 -9.57 -7.08 5.28
CA SER A 64 -9.03 -6.91 6.62
C SER A 64 -7.94 -5.85 6.66
N LEU A 65 -7.09 -5.79 5.63
CA LEU A 65 -6.11 -4.72 5.46
C LEU A 65 -6.79 -3.36 5.36
N ALA A 66 -7.78 -3.23 4.48
CA ALA A 66 -8.54 -2.01 4.30
C ALA A 66 -9.19 -1.57 5.63
N PHE A 67 -9.78 -2.49 6.38
CA PHE A 67 -10.33 -2.21 7.70
C PHE A 67 -9.28 -1.72 8.70
N GLU A 68 -8.15 -2.42 8.83
CA GLU A 68 -7.07 -2.10 9.78
C GLU A 68 -6.38 -0.77 9.52
N ILE A 69 -6.39 -0.31 8.26
CA ILE A 69 -5.82 0.98 7.87
C ILE A 69 -6.92 2.04 7.84
N PHE A 70 -7.85 1.95 6.89
CA PHE A 70 -8.79 3.02 6.54
C PHE A 70 -9.92 3.24 7.56
N LYS A 71 -10.18 2.27 8.45
CA LYS A 71 -11.19 2.43 9.51
C LYS A 71 -10.60 2.76 10.87
N ARG A 72 -9.27 2.87 11.01
CA ARG A 72 -8.61 3.06 12.31
C ARG A 72 -7.67 4.25 12.39
N ARG A 73 -7.16 4.76 11.28
CA ARG A 73 -6.16 5.85 11.27
C ARG A 73 -6.23 6.67 9.98
N THR A 74 -5.75 7.90 10.04
CA THR A 74 -5.46 8.68 8.83
C THR A 74 -4.33 8.00 8.05
N SER A 75 -4.39 8.07 6.73
CA SER A 75 -3.45 7.34 5.88
C SER A 75 -3.19 8.00 4.53
N VAL A 76 -2.13 7.58 3.87
CA VAL A 76 -1.86 7.88 2.47
C VAL A 76 -1.87 6.58 1.69
N LEU A 77 -2.62 6.54 0.59
CA LEU A 77 -2.58 5.47 -0.40
C LEU A 77 -1.80 5.96 -1.62
N LEU A 78 -0.65 5.34 -1.89
CA LEU A 78 0.12 5.54 -3.11
C LEU A 78 -0.06 4.32 -4.03
N ALA A 79 -0.74 4.51 -5.15
CA ALA A 79 -1.06 3.46 -6.10
C ALA A 79 -0.22 3.65 -7.38
N LEU A 80 0.84 2.86 -7.51
CA LEU A 80 1.81 2.98 -8.61
C LEU A 80 1.44 2.11 -9.82
N ASP A 81 0.93 0.91 -9.54
CA ASP A 81 0.50 -0.07 -10.52
C ASP A 81 -0.49 -1.04 -9.86
N GLY A 82 -1.32 -1.74 -10.63
CA GLY A 82 -2.28 -2.68 -10.07
C GLY A 82 -3.36 -3.20 -11.00
N ASN A 83 -3.93 -4.33 -10.59
CA ASN A 83 -5.08 -4.97 -11.20
C ASN A 83 -6.38 -4.60 -10.43
N SER A 84 -7.42 -5.43 -10.57
CA SER A 84 -8.69 -5.25 -9.85
C SER A 84 -8.55 -5.13 -8.33
N ALA A 85 -7.56 -5.80 -7.71
CA ALA A 85 -7.32 -5.68 -6.28
C ALA A 85 -6.85 -4.26 -5.89
N GLY A 86 -5.98 -3.64 -6.71
CA GLY A 86 -5.56 -2.26 -6.52
C GLY A 86 -6.72 -1.28 -6.70
N ALA A 87 -7.56 -1.49 -7.73
CA ALA A 87 -8.76 -0.69 -7.96
C ALA A 87 -9.76 -0.77 -6.78
N ASN A 88 -9.92 -1.96 -6.20
CA ASN A 88 -10.74 -2.14 -5.00
C ASN A 88 -10.14 -1.42 -3.78
N MET A 89 -8.82 -1.46 -3.60
CA MET A 89 -8.16 -0.72 -2.51
C MET A 89 -8.34 0.79 -2.63
N ILE A 90 -8.33 1.35 -3.84
CA ILE A 90 -8.65 2.77 -4.08
C ILE A 90 -10.10 3.07 -3.64
N GLN A 91 -11.04 2.18 -3.96
CA GLN A 91 -12.44 2.32 -3.53
C GLN A 91 -12.59 2.27 -2.00
N GLU A 92 -11.90 1.33 -1.35
CA GLU A 92 -11.89 1.20 0.12
C GLU A 92 -11.28 2.42 0.80
N ALA A 93 -10.19 2.95 0.26
CA ALA A 93 -9.55 4.18 0.74
C ALA A 93 -10.47 5.39 0.62
N ARG A 94 -11.21 5.52 -0.50
CA ARG A 94 -12.20 6.59 -0.67
C ARG A 94 -13.32 6.48 0.35
N ASN A 95 -13.73 5.27 0.69
CA ASN A 95 -14.77 4.98 1.67
C ASN A 95 -14.22 4.88 3.11
N ALA A 96 -13.01 5.36 3.36
CA ALA A 96 -12.37 5.34 4.67
C ALA A 96 -13.20 6.10 5.71
N LYS A 97 -13.11 5.66 6.98
CA LYS A 97 -13.72 6.40 8.10
C LYS A 97 -12.87 7.61 8.48
N TYR A 98 -11.56 7.48 8.36
CA TYR A 98 -10.58 8.53 8.61
C TYR A 98 -10.03 9.04 7.28
N GLU A 99 -9.53 10.28 7.27
CA GLU A 99 -8.99 10.89 6.05
C GLU A 99 -7.91 10.00 5.42
N CYS A 100 -8.12 9.68 4.14
CA CYS A 100 -7.16 8.97 3.32
C CYS A 100 -6.85 9.78 2.06
N ARG A 101 -5.63 10.28 1.94
CA ARG A 101 -5.14 10.94 0.73
C ARG A 101 -4.73 9.88 -0.28
N ILE A 102 -5.28 9.95 -1.49
CA ILE A 102 -5.08 8.92 -2.51
C ILE A 102 -4.30 9.52 -3.67
N TYR A 103 -3.16 8.92 -4.00
CA TYR A 103 -2.35 9.31 -5.15
C TYR A 103 -2.25 8.14 -6.11
N VAL A 104 -2.60 8.35 -7.37
CA VAL A 104 -2.64 7.29 -8.39
C VAL A 104 -1.78 7.68 -9.58
N SER A 105 -0.85 6.79 -9.92
CA SER A 105 0.01 6.93 -11.09
C SER A 105 -0.79 6.80 -12.37
N MET A 106 -0.64 7.77 -13.27
CA MET A 106 -1.28 7.77 -14.59
C MET A 106 -0.75 6.67 -15.52
N HIS A 107 0.39 6.06 -15.18
CA HIS A 107 0.99 4.97 -15.96
C HIS A 107 0.19 3.66 -15.88
N SER A 108 -0.63 3.50 -14.85
CA SER A 108 -1.53 2.35 -14.72
C SER A 108 -2.91 2.69 -15.25
N ARG A 109 -3.22 2.28 -16.49
CA ARG A 109 -4.52 2.59 -17.14
C ARG A 109 -5.72 2.14 -16.32
N SER A 110 -5.67 0.93 -15.76
CA SER A 110 -6.73 0.35 -14.92
C SER A 110 -7.01 1.20 -13.68
N LEU A 111 -5.95 1.59 -12.96
CA LEU A 111 -6.08 2.39 -11.75
C LEU A 111 -6.48 3.83 -12.07
N LYS A 112 -5.95 4.40 -13.16
CA LYS A 112 -6.34 5.72 -13.66
C LYS A 112 -7.84 5.79 -13.94
N THR A 113 -8.38 4.85 -14.73
CA THR A 113 -9.82 4.83 -15.03
C THR A 113 -10.65 4.68 -13.75
N LYS A 114 -10.19 3.88 -12.78
CA LYS A 114 -10.87 3.77 -11.49
C LYS A 114 -10.82 5.08 -10.68
N ALA A 115 -9.69 5.78 -10.70
CA ALA A 115 -9.51 7.05 -10.03
C ALA A 115 -10.39 8.15 -10.65
N GLU A 116 -10.46 8.22 -11.99
CA GLU A 116 -11.32 9.16 -12.72
C GLU A 116 -12.81 8.94 -12.46
N SER A 117 -13.22 7.69 -12.17
CA SER A 117 -14.60 7.39 -11.79
C SER A 117 -14.94 7.78 -10.35
N LEU A 118 -13.99 8.26 -9.57
CA LEU A 118 -14.16 8.59 -8.15
C LEU A 118 -14.04 10.09 -7.93
N GLU A 119 -15.07 10.68 -7.32
CA GLU A 119 -14.99 12.05 -6.81
C GLU A 119 -14.28 12.08 -5.45
N GLY A 120 -13.58 13.18 -5.14
CA GLY A 120 -12.94 13.44 -3.84
C GLY A 120 -11.42 13.36 -3.86
N TYR A 121 -10.80 13.05 -2.71
CA TYR A 121 -9.36 13.12 -2.35
C TYR A 121 -8.40 12.23 -3.17
N VAL A 122 -8.61 12.12 -4.48
CA VAL A 122 -7.81 11.36 -5.44
C VAL A 122 -7.01 12.34 -6.28
N THR A 123 -5.68 12.19 -6.26
CA THR A 123 -4.74 12.96 -7.06
C THR A 123 -4.09 12.03 -8.08
N LEU A 124 -4.35 12.28 -9.36
CA LEU A 124 -3.60 11.66 -10.44
C LEU A 124 -2.24 12.33 -10.58
N PHE A 125 -1.20 11.56 -10.88
CA PHE A 125 0.13 12.11 -11.16
C PHE A 125 0.85 11.32 -12.24
N ALA A 126 1.67 12.00 -13.05
CA ALA A 126 2.50 11.37 -14.08
C ALA A 126 3.96 11.23 -13.65
N ASP A 127 4.44 12.10 -12.76
CA ASP A 127 5.85 12.20 -12.38
C ASP A 127 6.02 12.34 -10.85
N GLU A 128 7.11 11.78 -10.34
CA GLU A 128 7.44 11.85 -8.91
C GLU A 128 7.70 13.28 -8.42
N LYS A 129 8.28 14.13 -9.27
CA LYS A 129 8.57 15.54 -8.96
C LYS A 129 7.30 16.36 -8.75
N GLU A 130 6.21 15.95 -9.37
CA GLU A 130 4.90 16.57 -9.18
C GLU A 130 4.25 16.13 -7.86
N VAL A 131 4.28 14.82 -7.58
CA VAL A 131 3.49 14.25 -6.48
C VAL A 131 4.21 14.31 -5.13
N LEU A 132 5.54 14.17 -5.11
CA LEU A 132 6.31 14.09 -3.88
C LEU A 132 6.14 15.34 -2.99
N PRO A 133 6.25 16.58 -3.52
CA PRO A 133 6.03 17.78 -2.71
C PRO A 133 4.62 17.83 -2.10
N ARG A 134 3.61 17.32 -2.81
CA ARG A 134 2.23 17.27 -2.31
C ARG A 134 2.06 16.25 -1.21
N ILE A 135 2.62 15.05 -1.37
CA ILE A 135 2.61 14.00 -0.34
C ILE A 135 3.27 14.53 0.94
N LEU A 136 4.46 15.13 0.82
CA LEU A 136 5.19 15.67 1.96
C LEU A 136 4.40 16.75 2.71
N ARG A 137 3.75 17.66 1.97
CA ARG A 137 2.86 18.67 2.56
C ARG A 137 1.68 18.03 3.29
N ASP A 138 1.01 17.07 2.65
CA ASP A 138 -0.19 16.43 3.18
C ASP A 138 0.09 15.57 4.43
N ILE A 139 1.30 15.01 4.55
CA ILE A 139 1.73 14.28 5.77
C ILE A 139 2.33 15.19 6.85
N GLY A 140 2.30 16.52 6.66
CA GLY A 140 2.83 17.48 7.62
C GLY A 140 4.36 17.55 7.68
N HIS A 141 5.06 17.08 6.64
CA HIS A 141 6.51 17.25 6.51
C HIS A 141 6.81 18.65 5.97
N LEU A 142 6.88 19.61 6.87
CA LEU A 142 7.32 20.98 6.58
C LEU A 142 8.85 21.04 6.66
N GLY A 143 9.53 20.86 5.52
CA GLY A 143 10.97 21.12 5.44
C GLY A 143 11.68 20.53 4.22
N LEU A 144 11.75 21.29 3.13
CA LEU A 144 13.00 21.83 2.58
C LEU A 144 12.69 23.22 2.01
#